data_AF-A0A9D5BN22-F1
#
_entry.id   AF-A0A9D5BN22-F1
#
_cell.length_a   1.000
_cell.length_b   1.000
_cell.length_c   1.000
_cell.angle_alpha   90.00
_cell.angle_beta   90.00
_cell.angle_gamma   90.00
#
_symmetry.space_group_name_H-M   'P 1'
#
loop_
_entity.id
_entity.type
_entity.pdbx_description
1 polymer ?
#
loop_
_entity_poly.entity_id
_entity_poly.type
_entity_poly.pdbx_seq_one_letter_code
_entity_poly.pdbx_strand_id
1 'polypeptide(L)'
;MATLRFFCATNFSLSIQNNAKLDKKCITQKVKNIVNTVQFPSISSSSSTPLESLQRGNWVKLICGASFEDVVDIRNLTLVYTLAGVDCIDCAADASVVSAVNEGIEAARDILCGLRKPWVMISVNDDKDLHFRKAQFDPEDCPANCSRPCENVCPANAISFQQKSASQILYDNDAPRDGVITERCYGCGRCLPVCPYDKISSPFSSSI
;
A
#
# COMPACT_ATOMS: atom_id res chain seq x y z
N MET A 1 -25.86 -4.87 19.74
CA MET A 1 -25.48 -4.45 18.37
C MET A 1 -24.54 -3.26 18.49
N ALA A 2 -23.23 -3.49 18.44
CA ALA A 2 -22.24 -2.41 18.43
C ALA A 2 -22.23 -1.78 17.04
N THR A 3 -22.64 -0.52 16.96
CA THR A 3 -22.59 0.26 15.72
C THR A 3 -21.20 0.87 15.62
N LEU A 4 -20.34 0.33 14.76
CA LEU A 4 -19.09 1.00 14.36
C LEU A 4 -19.47 2.25 13.56
N ARG A 5 -19.41 3.42 14.20
CA ARG A 5 -19.51 4.71 13.51
C ARG A 5 -18.11 5.23 13.27
N PHE A 6 -17.58 5.02 12.07
CA PHE A 6 -16.49 5.83 11.54
C PHE A 6 -17.07 7.20 11.13
N PHE A 7 -16.84 8.23 11.94
CA PHE A 7 -17.01 9.60 11.49
C PHE A 7 -15.69 10.07 10.90
N CYS A 8 -15.54 9.94 9.58
CA CYS A 8 -14.57 10.73 8.83
C CYS A 8 -15.33 11.86 8.15
N ALA A 9 -15.39 13.02 8.79
CA ALA A 9 -15.91 14.23 8.19
C ALA A 9 -14.75 15.23 8.05
N THR A 10 -13.98 15.12 6.98
CA THR A 10 -13.14 16.22 6.51
C THR A 10 -13.31 16.37 5.00
N ASN A 11 -14.15 17.34 4.62
CA ASN A 11 -14.14 17.86 3.25
C ASN A 11 -12.82 18.61 3.04
N PHE A 12 -11.84 17.97 2.42
CA PHE A 12 -10.63 18.64 1.95
C PHE A 12 -10.76 18.92 0.45
N SER A 13 -10.99 20.19 0.10
CA SER A 13 -10.74 20.70 -1.24
C SER A 13 -9.27 21.07 -1.35
N LEU A 14 -8.43 20.18 -1.88
CA LEU A 14 -7.06 20.53 -2.28
C LEU A 14 -7.06 20.99 -3.74
N SER A 15 -6.81 22.28 -3.97
CA SER A 15 -6.31 22.76 -5.26
C SER A 15 -4.80 22.52 -5.29
N ILE A 16 -4.36 21.50 -6.04
CA ILE A 16 -2.93 21.23 -6.26
C ILE A 16 -2.45 22.10 -7.41
N GLN A 17 -1.54 23.04 -7.14
CA GLN A 17 -0.68 23.62 -8.17
C GLN A 17 0.73 23.07 -8.00
N ASN A 18 1.18 22.32 -9.02
CA ASN A 18 2.52 21.73 -9.11
C ASN A 18 3.52 22.75 -9.64
N ASN A 19 4.61 23.00 -8.88
CA ASN A 19 6.00 22.98 -9.35
C ASN A 19 6.93 23.61 -8.31
N ALA A 20 7.63 22.77 -7.54
CA ALA A 20 8.91 23.12 -6.94
C ALA A 20 9.59 21.84 -6.45
N LYS A 21 10.90 21.76 -6.64
CA LYS A 21 11.77 20.75 -6.02
C LYS A 21 11.73 20.98 -4.50
N LEU A 22 10.80 20.32 -3.82
CA LEU A 22 10.59 20.53 -2.39
C LEU A 22 11.68 19.83 -1.58
N ASP A 23 12.40 20.62 -0.79
CA ASP A 23 13.32 20.12 0.23
C ASP A 23 12.54 19.22 1.22
N LYS A 24 12.99 17.97 1.39
CA LYS A 24 12.42 16.98 2.31
C LYS A 24 12.24 17.55 3.72
N LYS A 25 13.15 18.41 4.16
CA LYS A 25 13.09 19.07 5.48
C LYS A 25 11.90 20.02 5.61
N CYS A 26 11.55 20.72 4.53
CA CYS A 26 10.41 21.65 4.49
C CYS A 26 9.07 20.91 4.53
N ILE A 27 8.95 19.76 3.85
CA ILE A 27 7.75 18.92 3.89
C ILE A 27 7.53 18.36 5.29
N THR A 28 8.55 17.74 5.89
CA THR A 28 8.45 17.18 7.24
C THR A 28 8.03 18.24 8.26
N GLN A 29 8.57 19.46 8.14
CA GLN A 29 8.17 20.57 9.02
C GLN A 29 6.72 21.01 8.79
N LYS A 30 6.25 21.07 7.55
CA LYS A 30 4.84 21.36 7.24
C LYS A 30 3.92 20.28 7.79
N VAL A 31 4.26 19.00 7.64
CA VAL A 31 3.49 17.87 8.20
C VAL A 31 3.46 17.96 9.72
N LYS A 32 4.60 18.18 10.38
CA LYS A 32 4.67 18.42 11.84
C LYS A 32 3.75 19.56 12.26
N ASN A 33 3.80 20.68 11.55
CA ASN A 33 2.95 21.83 11.86
C ASN A 33 1.46 21.51 11.68
N ILE A 34 1.06 20.79 10.62
CA ILE A 34 -0.33 20.35 10.41
C ILE A 34 -0.77 19.41 11.53
N VAL A 35 0.01 18.38 11.84
CA VAL A 35 -0.29 17.43 12.92
C VAL A 35 -0.41 18.12 14.27
N ASN A 36 0.41 19.15 14.53
CA ASN A 36 0.32 19.94 15.76
C ASN A 36 -0.86 20.93 15.77
N THR A 37 -1.30 21.42 14.59
CA THR A 37 -2.39 22.38 14.45
C THR A 37 -3.75 21.70 14.49
N VAL A 38 -3.85 20.50 13.92
CA VAL A 38 -5.01 19.63 14.09
C VAL A 38 -4.93 19.12 15.52
N GLN A 39 -5.68 19.73 16.44
CA GLN A 39 -5.93 19.16 17.76
C GLN A 39 -6.65 17.81 17.55
N PHE A 40 -5.89 16.75 17.29
CA PHE A 40 -6.38 15.40 17.42
C PHE A 40 -6.76 15.24 18.88
N PRO A 41 -8.05 15.07 19.22
CA PRO A 41 -8.44 14.85 20.60
C PRO A 41 -7.73 13.59 21.06
N SER A 42 -6.72 13.76 21.92
CA SER A 42 -6.10 12.71 22.71
C SER A 42 -5.26 11.65 21.98
N ILE A 43 -4.17 12.05 21.31
CA ILE A 43 -2.94 11.22 21.33
C ILE A 43 -2.24 11.36 22.70
N SER A 44 -2.62 12.36 23.49
CA SER A 44 -1.90 12.84 24.68
C SER A 44 -2.44 12.40 26.05
N SER A 45 -3.37 11.42 26.15
CA SER A 45 -3.90 11.06 27.49
C SER A 45 -4.28 9.60 27.76
N SER A 46 -4.08 8.68 26.81
CA SER A 46 -4.05 7.25 27.13
C SER A 46 -3.29 6.52 26.03
N SER A 47 -1.98 6.41 26.16
CA SER A 47 -1.16 5.61 25.23
C SER A 47 -1.41 4.13 25.50
N SER A 48 -2.60 3.63 25.13
CA SER A 48 -2.90 2.21 25.28
C SER A 48 -1.91 1.41 24.44
N THR A 49 -1.16 0.52 25.09
CA THR A 49 -0.23 -0.37 24.39
C THR A 49 -1.03 -1.28 23.45
N PRO A 50 -0.41 -1.85 22.39
CA PRO A 50 -1.08 -2.83 21.55
C PRO A 50 -1.74 -3.98 22.33
N LEU A 51 -1.14 -4.36 23.47
CA LEU A 51 -1.69 -5.35 24.40
C LEU A 51 -2.97 -4.85 25.09
N GLU A 52 -2.98 -3.62 25.60
CA GLU A 52 -4.18 -3.05 26.22
C GLU A 52 -5.30 -2.87 25.21
N SER A 53 -5.00 -2.45 23.98
CA SER A 53 -5.98 -2.36 22.91
C SER A 53 -6.59 -3.74 22.57
N LEU A 54 -5.74 -4.77 22.57
CA LEU A 54 -6.18 -6.16 22.38
C LEU A 54 -7.10 -6.63 23.52
N GLN A 55 -6.73 -6.36 24.78
CA GLN A 55 -7.53 -6.71 25.96
C GLN A 55 -8.89 -6.00 26.00
N ARG A 56 -8.94 -4.74 25.53
CA ARG A 56 -10.16 -3.93 25.49
C ARG A 56 -11.04 -4.18 24.26
N GLY A 57 -10.55 -4.96 23.28
CA GLY A 57 -11.29 -5.27 22.05
C GLY A 57 -11.37 -4.12 21.05
N ASN A 58 -10.49 -3.12 21.14
CA ASN A 58 -10.40 -1.99 20.22
C ASN A 58 -9.10 -1.99 19.40
N TRP A 59 -8.51 -3.17 19.20
CA TRP A 59 -7.27 -3.36 18.47
C TRP A 59 -7.43 -3.14 16.96
N VAL A 60 -6.49 -2.40 16.37
CA VAL A 60 -6.46 -2.07 14.94
C VAL A 60 -5.21 -2.66 14.29
N LYS A 61 -5.41 -3.43 13.22
CA LYS A 61 -4.34 -4.01 12.40
C LYS A 61 -4.38 -3.47 10.97
N LEU A 62 -3.23 -2.98 10.49
CA LEU A 62 -3.01 -2.77 9.06
C LEU A 62 -2.58 -4.12 8.44
N ILE A 63 -3.30 -4.56 7.41
CA ILE A 63 -3.06 -5.85 6.73
C ILE A 63 -2.46 -5.57 5.35
N CYS A 64 -1.13 -5.69 5.21
CA CYS A 64 -0.49 -5.77 3.89
C CYS A 64 -0.40 -7.22 3.38
N GLY A 65 -0.48 -8.20 4.28
CA GLY A 65 -0.51 -9.63 3.95
C GLY A 65 0.84 -10.18 3.47
N ALA A 66 0.85 -11.46 3.07
CA ALA A 66 2.07 -12.21 2.73
C ALA A 66 2.60 -11.98 1.31
N SER A 67 1.83 -11.33 0.42
CA SER A 67 2.15 -11.23 -1.01
C SER A 67 2.28 -9.81 -1.54
N PHE A 68 1.97 -8.79 -0.74
CA PHE A 68 2.22 -7.40 -1.09
C PHE A 68 3.65 -7.04 -0.68
N GLU A 69 4.47 -6.71 -1.68
CA GLU A 69 5.92 -6.57 -1.56
C GLU A 69 6.42 -5.23 -2.12
N ASP A 70 5.53 -4.32 -2.49
CA ASP A 70 5.90 -2.96 -2.88
C ASP A 70 6.44 -2.20 -1.66
N VAL A 71 7.75 -2.19 -1.51
CA VAL A 71 8.45 -1.56 -0.38
C VAL A 71 8.17 -0.06 -0.25
N VAL A 72 7.90 0.65 -1.36
CA VAL A 72 7.63 2.09 -1.34
C VAL A 72 6.25 2.35 -0.76
N ASP A 73 5.24 1.64 -1.25
CA ASP A 73 3.87 1.76 -0.76
C ASP A 73 3.76 1.25 0.68
N ILE A 74 4.41 0.13 1.02
CA ILE A 74 4.41 -0.43 2.38
C ILE A 74 5.01 0.55 3.38
N ARG A 75 6.15 1.17 3.06
CA ARG A 75 6.77 2.19 3.91
C ARG A 75 5.82 3.37 4.15
N ASN A 76 5.18 3.87 3.09
CA ASN A 76 4.28 5.02 3.18
C ASN A 76 2.97 4.69 3.93
N LEU A 77 2.39 3.51 3.70
CA LEU A 77 1.25 3.01 4.47
C LEU A 77 1.61 2.88 5.95
N THR A 78 2.76 2.27 6.24
CA THR A 78 3.25 2.08 7.61
C THR A 78 3.44 3.41 8.32
N LEU A 79 4.03 4.41 7.65
CA LEU A 79 4.16 5.77 8.18
C LEU A 79 2.80 6.37 8.56
N VAL A 80 1.84 6.37 7.63
CA VAL A 80 0.51 6.96 7.85
C VAL A 80 -0.26 6.25 8.95
N TYR A 81 -0.28 4.92 8.94
CA TYR A 81 -1.01 4.14 9.94
C TYR A 81 -0.34 4.18 11.32
N THR A 82 0.98 4.30 11.39
CA THR A 82 1.67 4.54 12.67
C THR A 82 1.30 5.92 13.24
N LEU A 83 1.26 6.97 12.41
CA LEU A 83 0.78 8.29 12.83
C LEU A 83 -0.69 8.25 13.29
N ALA A 84 -1.52 7.41 12.68
CA ALA A 84 -2.91 7.19 13.07
C ALA A 84 -3.08 6.33 14.35
N GLY A 85 -2.00 5.77 14.88
CA GLY A 85 -2.05 4.91 16.07
C GLY A 85 -2.52 3.49 15.79
N VAL A 86 -2.12 2.86 14.68
CA VAL A 86 -2.37 1.41 14.45
C VAL A 86 -1.68 0.57 15.52
N ASP A 87 -2.30 -0.50 16.04
CA ASP A 87 -1.69 -1.36 17.06
C ASP A 87 -0.72 -2.40 16.48
N CYS A 88 -1.00 -2.86 15.26
CA CYS A 88 -0.19 -3.88 14.58
C CYS A 88 -0.12 -3.63 13.07
N ILE A 89 1.05 -3.85 12.48
CA ILE A 89 1.29 -3.80 11.04
C ILE A 89 1.71 -5.19 10.60
N ASP A 90 1.02 -5.71 9.60
CA ASP A 90 1.29 -7.02 9.01
C ASP A 90 1.89 -6.88 7.63
N CYS A 91 2.94 -7.64 7.35
CA CYS A 91 3.70 -7.58 6.11
C CYS A 91 4.27 -8.93 5.70
N ALA A 92 4.69 -9.03 4.44
CA ALA A 92 5.33 -10.21 3.89
C ALA A 92 6.64 -10.56 4.61
N ALA A 93 6.95 -11.86 4.64
CA ALA A 93 8.19 -12.41 5.20
C ALA A 93 9.42 -12.20 4.30
N ASP A 94 9.56 -11.00 3.73
CA ASP A 94 10.72 -10.58 2.96
C ASP A 94 11.53 -9.53 3.74
N ALA A 95 12.86 -9.63 3.70
CA ALA A 95 13.73 -8.77 4.50
C ALA A 95 13.62 -7.29 4.08
N SER A 96 13.44 -7.01 2.79
CA SER A 96 13.27 -5.64 2.29
C SER A 96 11.93 -5.05 2.71
N VAL A 97 10.87 -5.85 2.70
CA VAL A 97 9.53 -5.47 3.19
C VAL A 97 9.56 -5.17 4.69
N VAL A 98 10.18 -6.04 5.49
CA VAL A 98 10.33 -5.82 6.94
C VAL A 98 11.15 -4.56 7.23
N SER A 99 12.20 -4.31 6.45
CA SER A 99 12.99 -3.08 6.56
C SER A 99 12.13 -1.85 6.28
N ALA A 100 11.32 -1.87 5.21
CA ALA A 100 10.43 -0.78 4.83
C ALA A 100 9.36 -0.47 5.91
N VAL A 101 8.79 -1.51 6.54
CA VAL A 101 7.89 -1.36 7.69
C VAL A 101 8.60 -0.68 8.85
N ASN A 102 9.79 -1.14 9.22
CA ASN A 102 10.55 -0.53 10.32
C ASN A 102 10.91 0.94 10.01
N GLU A 103 11.32 1.24 8.77
CA GLU A 103 11.62 2.62 8.34
C GLU A 103 10.38 3.52 8.45
N GLY A 104 9.21 3.05 8.01
CA GLY A 104 7.96 3.82 8.11
C GLY A 104 7.56 4.09 9.58
N ILE A 105 7.76 3.11 10.48
CA ILE A 105 7.49 3.27 11.91
C ILE A 105 8.39 4.34 12.52
N GLU A 106 9.70 4.26 12.28
CA GLU A 106 10.64 5.22 12.85
C GLU A 106 10.43 6.62 12.24
N ALA A 107 10.16 6.72 10.94
CA ALA A 107 9.80 7.99 10.31
C ALA A 107 8.55 8.64 10.94
N ALA A 108 7.55 7.86 11.34
CA ALA A 108 6.37 8.37 12.05
C ALA A 108 6.74 8.92 13.44
N ARG A 109 7.61 8.21 14.16
CA ARG A 109 8.09 8.58 15.49
C ARG A 109 8.97 9.83 15.47
N ASP A 110 9.72 10.04 14.39
CA ASP A 110 10.49 11.27 14.15
C ASP A 110 9.59 12.49 13.86
N ILE A 111 8.40 12.26 13.31
CA ILE A 111 7.39 13.30 13.09
C ILE A 111 6.73 13.68 14.41
N LEU A 112 6.22 12.69 15.16
CA LEU A 112 5.52 12.90 16.42
C LEU A 112 6.21 12.12 17.55
N CYS A 113 7.03 12.85 18.31
CA CYS A 113 7.77 12.28 19.44
C CYS A 113 6.79 11.71 20.47
N GLY A 114 7.10 10.51 20.99
CA GLY A 114 6.26 9.84 21.99
C GLY A 114 5.14 8.98 21.42
N LEU A 115 5.01 8.87 20.08
CA LEU A 115 4.15 7.85 19.48
C LEU A 115 4.54 6.47 20.00
N ARG A 116 3.54 5.61 20.25
CA ARG A 116 3.79 4.22 20.59
C ARG A 116 4.21 3.43 19.35
N LYS A 117 5.09 2.43 19.53
CA LYS A 117 5.51 1.54 18.45
C LYS A 117 4.44 0.45 18.25
N PRO A 118 3.88 0.27 17.04
CA PRO A 118 3.01 -0.86 16.75
C PRO A 118 3.80 -2.17 16.81
N TRP A 119 3.08 -3.28 16.98
CA TRP A 119 3.65 -4.60 16.72
C TRP A 119 3.84 -4.83 15.23
N VAL A 120 4.89 -5.55 14.87
CA VAL A 120 5.10 -6.02 13.50
C VAL A 120 4.77 -7.51 13.46
N MET A 121 3.79 -7.86 12.64
CA MET A 121 3.39 -9.23 12.37
C MET A 121 3.96 -9.63 11.02
N ILE A 122 4.66 -10.76 10.98
CA ILE A 122 5.26 -11.28 9.75
C ILE A 122 4.36 -12.40 9.24
N SER A 123 3.76 -12.17 8.07
CA SER A 123 2.98 -13.17 7.36
C SER A 123 3.90 -13.98 6.45
N VAL A 124 4.01 -15.27 6.76
CA VAL A 124 4.72 -16.24 5.93
C VAL A 124 3.74 -16.81 4.91
N ASN A 125 4.17 -16.86 3.66
CA ASN A 125 3.41 -17.43 2.56
C ASN A 125 3.55 -18.96 2.53
N ASP A 126 2.49 -19.67 2.15
CA ASP A 126 2.55 -21.08 1.72
C ASP A 126 2.44 -21.09 0.20
N ASP A 127 3.50 -21.52 -0.49
CA ASP A 127 3.57 -21.54 -1.96
C ASP A 127 2.47 -22.40 -2.63
N LYS A 128 1.74 -23.18 -1.85
CA LYS A 128 0.57 -23.98 -2.29
C LYS A 128 -0.76 -23.27 -2.08
N ASP A 129 -0.79 -22.13 -1.42
CA ASP A 129 -2.03 -21.41 -1.12
C ASP A 129 -2.53 -20.67 -2.37
N LEU A 130 -3.74 -21.07 -2.77
CA LEU A 130 -4.45 -20.58 -3.93
C LEU A 130 -4.69 -19.06 -3.90
N HIS A 131 -4.62 -18.43 -2.73
CA HIS A 131 -4.78 -16.98 -2.53
C HIS A 131 -3.56 -16.15 -2.97
N PHE A 132 -2.40 -16.76 -3.22
CA PHE A 132 -1.15 -16.05 -3.53
C PHE A 132 -0.69 -16.19 -4.99
N ARG A 133 -1.62 -16.58 -5.87
CA ARG A 133 -1.34 -16.76 -7.29
C ARG A 133 -1.38 -15.43 -8.01
N LYS A 134 -0.21 -14.79 -8.10
CA LYS A 134 -0.04 -13.52 -8.83
C LYS A 134 -0.41 -13.72 -10.30
N ALA A 135 -1.07 -12.71 -10.88
CA ALA A 135 -1.44 -12.71 -12.28
C ALA A 135 -0.19 -12.67 -13.17
N GLN A 136 -0.26 -13.30 -14.34
CA GLN A 136 0.82 -13.36 -15.31
C GLN A 136 0.24 -13.30 -16.73
N PHE A 137 0.85 -12.50 -17.59
CA PHE A 137 0.59 -12.47 -19.03
C PHE A 137 1.80 -11.89 -19.76
N ASP A 138 1.97 -12.23 -21.03
CA ASP A 138 2.93 -11.55 -21.90
C ASP A 138 2.30 -10.24 -22.43
N PRO A 139 2.85 -9.07 -22.10
CA PRO A 139 2.32 -7.79 -22.59
C PRO A 139 2.34 -7.66 -24.12
N GLU A 140 3.26 -8.35 -24.81
CA GLU A 140 3.34 -8.32 -26.27
C GLU A 140 2.23 -9.15 -26.93
N ASP A 141 1.65 -10.12 -26.21
CA ASP A 141 0.49 -10.89 -26.66
C ASP A 141 -0.85 -10.16 -26.45
N CYS A 142 -0.83 -9.01 -25.77
CA CYS A 142 -2.03 -8.21 -25.53
C CYS A 142 -2.36 -7.38 -26.79
N PRO A 143 -3.54 -7.55 -27.41
CA PRO A 143 -3.88 -6.81 -28.63
C PRO A 143 -3.82 -5.30 -28.43
N ALA A 144 -3.23 -4.58 -29.39
CA ALA A 144 -3.09 -3.12 -29.32
C ALA A 144 -4.45 -2.37 -29.26
N ASN A 145 -5.52 -3.00 -29.74
CA ASN A 145 -6.90 -2.48 -29.69
C ASN A 145 -7.69 -2.94 -28.45
N CYS A 146 -7.05 -3.62 -27.50
CA CYS A 146 -7.68 -4.01 -26.24
C CYS A 146 -8.01 -2.74 -25.42
N SER A 147 -9.22 -2.67 -24.85
CA SER A 147 -9.61 -1.61 -23.93
C SER A 147 -8.99 -1.73 -22.53
N ARG A 148 -8.25 -2.83 -22.29
CA ARG A 148 -7.50 -3.15 -21.06
C ARG A 148 -8.32 -3.00 -19.76
N PRO A 149 -9.48 -3.68 -19.66
CA PRO A 149 -10.30 -3.64 -18.44
C PRO A 149 -9.58 -4.22 -17.21
N CYS A 150 -8.55 -5.05 -17.43
CA CYS A 150 -7.71 -5.61 -16.38
C CYS A 150 -6.91 -4.55 -15.60
N GLU A 151 -6.48 -3.44 -16.24
CA GLU A 151 -5.83 -2.33 -15.55
C GLU A 151 -6.78 -1.68 -14.54
N ASN A 152 -7.98 -1.35 -14.99
CA ASN A 152 -8.99 -0.61 -14.21
C ASN A 152 -9.54 -1.42 -13.03
N VAL A 153 -9.67 -2.74 -13.18
CA VAL A 153 -10.21 -3.60 -12.11
C VAL A 153 -9.16 -3.94 -11.05
N CYS A 154 -7.87 -3.70 -11.32
CA CYS A 154 -6.78 -4.09 -10.44
C CYS A 154 -6.71 -3.13 -9.22
N PRO A 155 -7.08 -3.57 -8.01
CA PRO A 155 -7.13 -2.68 -6.85
C PRO A 155 -5.75 -2.20 -6.39
N ALA A 156 -4.69 -2.94 -6.74
CA ALA A 156 -3.31 -2.60 -6.41
C ALA A 156 -2.59 -1.83 -7.52
N ASN A 157 -3.28 -1.44 -8.61
CA ASN A 157 -2.65 -0.87 -9.81
C ASN A 157 -1.42 -1.69 -10.27
N ALA A 158 -1.53 -3.01 -10.17
CA ALA A 158 -0.46 -3.94 -10.44
C ALA A 158 -0.37 -4.35 -11.92
N ILE A 159 -1.18 -3.75 -12.79
CA ILE A 159 -1.14 -3.98 -14.24
C ILE A 159 -0.92 -2.61 -14.88
N SER A 160 0.13 -2.49 -15.69
CA SER A 160 0.50 -1.26 -16.36
C SER A 160 0.82 -1.54 -17.81
N PHE A 161 0.37 -0.65 -18.69
CA PHE A 161 0.78 -0.62 -20.09
C PHE A 161 1.14 0.82 -20.44
N GLN A 162 2.42 1.15 -20.44
CA GLN A 162 2.86 2.49 -20.80
C GLN A 162 2.68 2.67 -22.31
N GLN A 163 1.99 3.75 -22.70
CA GLN A 163 2.06 4.19 -24.08
C GLN A 163 3.50 4.66 -24.30
N LYS A 164 4.19 4.04 -25.26
CA LYS A 164 5.49 4.51 -25.78
C LYS A 164 5.29 5.89 -26.42
N SER A 165 5.14 6.92 -25.59
CA SER A 165 5.24 8.30 -26.07
C SER A 165 6.71 8.56 -26.35
N ALA A 166 7.00 8.98 -27.58
CA ALA A 166 8.35 9.18 -28.10
C ALA A 166 9.18 10.27 -27.37
N SER A 167 8.71 10.75 -26.21
CA SER A 167 9.25 11.91 -25.48
C SER A 167 9.79 11.59 -24.08
N GLN A 168 9.90 10.33 -23.66
CA GLN A 168 10.57 9.96 -22.40
C GLN A 168 11.79 9.06 -22.65
N ILE A 169 12.79 9.61 -23.35
CA ILE A 169 14.18 9.13 -23.29
C ILE A 169 14.95 10.09 -22.40
N LEU A 170 14.61 10.22 -21.11
CA LEU A 170 15.43 11.01 -20.19
C LEU A 170 15.36 10.46 -18.77
N TYR A 171 16.47 9.82 -18.37
CA TYR A 171 16.96 9.64 -17.00
C TYR A 171 16.05 8.95 -15.99
N ASP A 172 15.82 7.65 -16.16
CA ASP A 172 15.85 6.70 -15.04
C ASP A 172 16.09 5.28 -15.57
N ASN A 173 16.86 4.47 -14.84
CA ASN A 173 17.13 3.06 -15.21
C ASN A 173 15.93 2.14 -14.94
N ASP A 174 14.76 2.70 -14.61
CA ASP A 174 13.49 1.98 -14.50
C ASP A 174 12.83 1.93 -15.87
N ALA A 175 13.19 0.90 -16.65
CA ALA A 175 12.50 0.61 -17.88
C ALA A 175 10.98 0.49 -17.61
N PRO A 176 10.12 1.11 -18.44
CA PRO A 176 8.69 0.85 -18.44
C PRO A 176 8.41 -0.65 -18.43
N ARG A 177 7.87 -1.16 -17.32
CA ARG A 177 7.40 -2.55 -17.27
C ARG A 177 5.96 -2.56 -17.74
N ASP A 178 5.78 -2.92 -19.01
CA ASP A 178 4.47 -3.37 -19.48
C ASP A 178 4.19 -4.74 -18.87
N GLY A 179 2.95 -4.98 -18.44
CA GLY A 179 2.56 -6.24 -17.82
C GLY A 179 2.18 -6.11 -16.34
N VAL A 180 2.41 -7.19 -15.60
CA VAL A 180 2.10 -7.26 -14.16
C VAL A 180 3.31 -6.81 -13.34
N ILE A 181 3.09 -5.83 -12.45
CA ILE A 181 4.04 -5.43 -11.41
C ILE A 181 3.90 -6.43 -10.26
N THR A 182 4.76 -7.46 -10.26
CA THR A 182 4.69 -8.61 -9.35
C THR A 182 4.64 -8.19 -7.88
N GLU A 183 5.38 -7.17 -7.50
CA GLU A 183 5.51 -6.68 -6.12
C GLU A 183 4.19 -6.09 -5.60
N ARG A 184 3.35 -5.56 -6.51
CA ARG A 184 2.01 -5.03 -6.19
C ARG A 184 0.92 -6.07 -6.30
N CYS A 185 1.09 -7.06 -7.17
CA CYS A 185 0.08 -8.08 -7.41
C CYS A 185 -0.03 -9.01 -6.21
N TYR A 186 -1.11 -8.91 -5.45
CA TYR A 186 -1.37 -9.80 -4.31
C TYR A 186 -2.29 -10.99 -4.66
N GLY A 187 -2.54 -11.26 -5.95
CA GLY A 187 -3.24 -12.47 -6.38
C GLY A 187 -4.77 -12.47 -6.24
N CYS A 188 -5.43 -11.30 -6.18
CA CYS A 188 -6.89 -11.22 -6.00
C CYS A 188 -7.75 -11.82 -7.13
N GLY A 189 -7.16 -12.15 -8.28
CA GLY A 189 -7.84 -12.79 -9.41
C GLY A 189 -8.83 -11.91 -10.20
N ARG A 190 -9.08 -10.66 -9.80
CA ARG A 190 -10.10 -9.78 -10.43
C ARG A 190 -9.87 -9.50 -11.91
N CYS A 191 -8.61 -9.54 -12.36
CA CYS A 191 -8.24 -9.30 -13.75
C CYS A 191 -8.53 -10.48 -14.68
N LEU A 192 -8.58 -11.72 -14.18
CA LEU A 192 -8.80 -12.92 -14.98
C LEU A 192 -10.16 -12.89 -15.72
N PRO A 193 -11.31 -12.77 -15.03
CA PRO A 193 -12.62 -12.88 -15.69
C PRO A 193 -12.97 -11.68 -16.59
N VAL A 194 -12.24 -10.57 -16.50
CA VAL A 194 -12.52 -9.36 -17.29
C VAL A 194 -11.66 -9.26 -18.56
N CYS A 195 -10.64 -10.12 -18.72
CA CYS A 195 -9.80 -10.09 -19.92
C CYS A 195 -10.60 -10.61 -21.13
N PRO A 196 -10.89 -9.78 -22.16
CA PRO A 196 -11.71 -10.21 -23.29
C PRO A 196 -11.03 -11.22 -24.21
N TYR A 197 -9.71 -11.42 -24.06
CA TYR A 197 -8.90 -12.32 -24.88
C TYR A 197 -8.36 -13.52 -24.10
N ASP A 198 -8.74 -13.66 -22.83
CA ASP A 198 -8.30 -14.76 -21.95
C ASP A 198 -6.78 -14.96 -21.91
N LYS A 199 -6.02 -13.84 -21.92
CA LYS A 199 -4.55 -13.84 -21.94
C LYS A 199 -3.91 -13.81 -20.55
N ILE A 200 -4.71 -13.60 -19.50
CA ILE A 200 -4.21 -13.49 -18.13
C ILE A 200 -4.36 -14.84 -17.44
N SER A 201 -3.24 -15.36 -16.95
CA SER A 201 -3.19 -16.60 -16.19
C SER A 201 -2.76 -16.34 -14.75
N SER A 202 -2.97 -17.34 -13.91
CA SER A 202 -2.33 -17.44 -12.59
C SER A 202 -1.90 -18.89 -12.44
N PRO A 203 -0.67 -19.20 -11.97
CA PRO A 203 -0.19 -20.58 -11.89
C PRO A 203 -1.20 -21.45 -11.14
N PHE A 204 -1.74 -22.49 -11.79
CA PHE A 204 -2.83 -23.39 -11.35
C PHE A 204 -4.30 -22.95 -11.58
N SER A 205 -4.63 -22.12 -12.58
CA SER A 205 -6.05 -21.92 -12.97
C SER A 205 -6.75 -23.17 -13.54
N SER A 206 -6.09 -24.33 -13.61
CA SER A 206 -6.70 -25.59 -14.02
C SER A 206 -7.54 -26.20 -12.90
N SER A 207 -8.86 -26.12 -13.09
CA SER A 207 -9.94 -26.96 -12.52
C SER A 207 -10.53 -26.53 -11.18
N ILE A 208 -11.65 -25.80 -11.25
CA ILE A 208 -12.82 -26.06 -10.39
C ILE A 208 -13.95 -26.50 -11.33
#